data_AF-A0A3C0DMN2-F1
#
_entry.id   AF-A0A3C0DMN2-F1
#
_cell.length_a   1.000
_cell.length_b   1.000
_cell.length_c   1.000
_cell.angle_alpha   90.00
_cell.angle_beta   90.00
_cell.angle_gamma   90.00
#
_symmetry.space_group_name_H-M   'P 1'
#
loop_
_entity.id
_entity.type
_entity.pdbx_description
1 polymer ?
#
loop_
_entity_poly.entity_id
_entity_poly.type
_entity_poly.pdbx_seq_one_letter_code
_entity_poly.pdbx_strand_id
1 'polypeptide(L)' 'ARLTYQGLPCPNLFTGGINFHSRTEWASVQWMEKATATVINLARLWAAEKK' A
#
# COMPACT_ATOMS: atom_id res chain seq x y z
N ALA A 1 6.48 -16.77 -1.90
CA ALA A 1 6.29 -17.20 -3.31
C ALA A 1 4.99 -17.96 -3.56
N ARG A 2 4.57 -18.92 -2.70
CA ARG A 2 3.36 -19.75 -2.95
C ARG A 2 2.06 -18.95 -3.14
N LEU A 3 1.81 -17.92 -2.34
CA LEU A 3 0.58 -17.12 -2.43
C LEU A 3 0.50 -16.31 -3.73
N THR A 4 1.60 -15.68 -4.14
CA THR A 4 1.72 -15.00 -5.44
C THR A 4 1.54 -15.97 -6.61
N TYR A 5 2.11 -17.18 -6.51
CA TYR A 5 1.91 -18.25 -7.51
C TYR A 5 0.44 -18.71 -7.57
N GLN A 6 -0.26 -18.70 -6.44
CA GLN A 6 -1.70 -18.99 -6.35
C GLN A 6 -2.59 -17.82 -6.81
N GLY A 7 -2.01 -16.77 -7.39
CA GLY A 7 -2.75 -15.64 -7.92
C GLY A 7 -3.28 -14.68 -6.85
N LEU A 8 -2.78 -14.76 -5.61
CA LEU A 8 -3.11 -13.74 -4.60
C LEU A 8 -2.34 -12.45 -4.94
N PRO A 9 -3.02 -11.35 -5.27
CA PRO A 9 -2.36 -10.07 -5.49
C PRO A 9 -1.77 -9.57 -4.17
N CYS A 10 -0.46 -9.33 -4.16
CA CYS A 10 0.25 -8.72 -3.03
C CYS A 10 0.92 -7.44 -3.51
N PRO A 11 0.17 -6.34 -3.72
CA PRO A 11 0.77 -5.08 -4.14
C PRO A 11 1.71 -4.56 -3.06
N ASN A 12 2.91 -4.13 -3.45
CA ASN A 12 3.78 -3.36 -2.57
C ASN A 12 3.40 -1.89 -2.68
N LEU A 13 3.00 -1.28 -1.57
CA LEU A 13 2.53 0.10 -1.52
C LEU A 13 3.49 0.96 -0.71
N PHE A 14 3.53 2.25 -1.04
CA PHE A 14 4.24 3.23 -0.23
C PHE A 14 3.45 3.56 1.04
N THR A 15 4.15 4.00 2.08
CA THR A 15 3.56 4.38 3.38
C THR A 15 3.57 5.89 3.63
N GLY A 16 4.33 6.65 2.82
CA GLY A 16 4.55 8.09 3.01
C GLY A 16 5.74 8.44 3.91
N GLY A 17 6.45 7.43 4.42
CA GLY A 17 7.71 7.59 5.15
C GLY A 17 8.94 7.61 4.26
N ILE A 18 10.00 8.24 4.75
CA ILE A 18 11.27 8.45 4.05
C ILE A 18 12.44 8.20 5.01
N ASN A 19 13.55 7.70 4.45
CA ASN A 19 14.77 7.33 5.17
C ASN A 19 14.53 6.29 6.29
N PHE A 20 13.81 5.21 5.98
CA PHE A 20 13.57 4.12 6.92
C PHE A 20 14.88 3.59 7.51
N HIS A 21 14.89 3.37 8.82
CA HIS A 21 16.04 2.93 9.62
C HIS A 21 17.17 3.96 9.76
N SER A 22 16.96 5.22 9.38
CA SER A 22 17.93 6.30 9.57
C SER A 22 17.63 7.14 10.82
N ARG A 23 18.60 7.95 11.26
CA ARG A 23 18.40 8.95 12.34
C ARG A 23 17.43 10.07 11.95
N THR A 24 17.20 10.27 10.66
CA THR A 24 16.37 11.33 10.09
C THR A 24 15.15 10.73 9.39
N GLU A 25 14.63 9.62 9.90
CA GLU A 25 13.38 9.03 9.44
C GLU A 25 12.21 10.00 9.70
N TRP A 26 11.37 10.21 8.70
CA TRP A 26 10.21 11.10 8.81
C TRP A 26 9.10 10.65 7.86
N ALA A 27 7.88 11.14 8.10
CA ALA A 27 6.74 10.90 7.24
C ALA A 27 5.97 12.20 6.96
N SER A 28 5.53 12.39 5.71
CA SER A 28 4.64 13.48 5.32
C SER A 28 3.20 13.10 5.60
N VAL A 29 2.46 13.97 6.31
CA VAL A 29 1.01 13.80 6.50
C VAL A 29 0.29 13.69 5.16
N GLN A 30 0.61 14.58 4.23
CA GLN A 30 0.03 14.59 2.89
C GLN A 30 0.31 13.28 2.13
N TRP A 31 1.47 12.67 2.31
CA TRP A 31 1.80 11.40 1.64
C TRP A 31 1.17 10.21 2.33
N MET A 32 1.04 10.24 3.65
CA MET A 32 0.28 9.24 4.40
C MET A 32 -1.19 9.26 3.98
N GLU A 33 -1.80 10.44 3.81
CA GLU A 33 -3.17 10.58 3.28
C GLU A 33 -3.33 9.94 1.90
N LYS A 34 -2.34 10.12 1.02
CA LYS A 34 -2.33 9.46 -0.30
C LYS A 34 -2.19 7.93 -0.18
N ALA A 35 -1.32 7.45 0.70
CA ALA A 35 -1.18 6.00 0.94
C ALA A 35 -2.52 5.39 1.41
N THR A 36 -3.19 6.05 2.36
CA THR A 36 -4.53 5.64 2.83
C THR A 36 -5.57 5.67 1.72
N ALA A 37 -5.61 6.74 0.91
CA ALA A 37 -6.53 6.84 -0.22
C ALA A 37 -6.31 5.72 -1.24
N THR A 38 -5.05 5.38 -1.53
CA THR A 38 -4.69 4.27 -2.42
C THR A 38 -5.19 2.93 -1.88
N VAL A 39 -4.95 2.63 -0.59
CA VAL A 39 -5.41 1.37 0.04
C VAL A 39 -6.94 1.26 -0.01
N ILE A 40 -7.66 2.33 0.34
CA ILE A 40 -9.13 2.35 0.30
C ILE A 40 -9.64 2.14 -1.14
N ASN A 41 -9.04 2.81 -2.12
CA ASN A 41 -9.41 2.66 -3.51
C ASN A 41 -9.22 1.22 -4.01
N LEU A 42 -8.07 0.62 -3.69
CA LEU A 42 -7.79 -0.77 -4.02
C LEU A 42 -8.80 -1.73 -3.37
N ALA A 43 -9.11 -1.56 -2.08
CA ALA A 43 -10.09 -2.37 -1.39
C ALA A 43 -11.50 -2.27 -2.04
N ARG A 44 -11.90 -1.07 -2.47
CA ARG A 44 -13.16 -0.86 -3.20
C ARG A 44 -13.17 -1.56 -4.55
N LEU A 45 -12.10 -1.43 -5.33
CA LEU A 45 -11.97 -2.08 -6.63
C LEU A 45 -12.05 -3.61 -6.48
N TRP A 46 -11.35 -4.18 -5.51
CA TRP A 46 -11.41 -5.62 -5.24
C TRP A 46 -12.77 -6.10 -4.73
N ALA A 47 -13.46 -5.30 -3.92
CA ALA A 47 -14.82 -5.65 -3.50
C ALA A 47 -15.82 -5.60 -4.67
N ALA A 48 -15.58 -4.75 -5.68
CA ALA A 48 -16.42 -4.61 -6.86
C ALA A 48 -16.08 -5.63 -7.98
N GLU A 49 -14.85 -6.14 -8.00
CA GLU A 49 -14.41 -7.16 -8.95
C GLU A 49 -15.18 -8.46 -8.70
N LYS A 50 -16.06 -8.83 -9.63
CA LYS A 50 -16.72 -10.15 -9.62
C LYS A 50 -15.69 -11.17 -10.09
N LYS A 51 -15.33 -12.10 -9.21
CA LYS A 51 -14.59 -13.32 -9.59
C LYS A 51 -15.45 -14.23 -10.45
#